data_AF-A0A1J4UYN3-F1
#
_entry.id   AF-A0A1J4UYN3-F1
#
_cell.length_a   1.000
_cell.length_b   1.000
_cell.length_c   1.000
_cell.angle_alpha   90.00
_cell.angle_beta   90.00
_cell.angle_gamma   90.00
#
_symmetry.space_group_name_H-M   'P 1'
#
loop_
_entity.id
_entity.type
_entity.pdbx_description
1 polymer ?
#
loop_
_entity_poly.entity_id
_entity_poly.type
_entity_poly.pdbx_seq_one_letter_code
_entity_poly.pdbx_strand_id
1 'polypeptide(L)' 'MRFKVLKTTADGSLLLEPEGKAEAIRDRRPLFLKGERVAVVVDTIASVDAPLYLARPSREVPSGKILDSRD' A
#
# COMPACT_ATOMS: atom_id res chain seq x y z
N MET A 1 8.06 4.00 -5.37
CA MET A 1 7.61 2.62 -5.73
C MET A 1 6.12 2.66 -6.07
N ARG A 2 5.54 1.64 -6.71
CA ARG A 2 4.09 1.58 -6.93
C ARG A 2 3.46 0.39 -6.21
N PHE A 3 2.21 0.56 -5.80
CA PHE A 3 1.44 -0.45 -5.09
C PHE A 3 0.06 -0.64 -5.71
N LYS A 4 -0.31 -1.89 -5.97
CA LYS A 4 -1.66 -2.26 -6.35
C LYS A 4 -2.50 -2.53 -5.12
N VAL A 5 -3.68 -1.91 -5.05
CA VAL A 5 -4.66 -2.21 -4.01
C VAL A 5 -5.32 -3.55 -4.32
N LEU A 6 -5.08 -4.55 -3.48
CA LEU A 6 -5.71 -5.87 -3.64
C LEU A 6 -7.14 -5.84 -3.11
N LYS A 7 -7.31 -5.38 -1.87
CA LYS A 7 -8.61 -5.29 -1.19
C LYS A 7 -8.52 -4.38 0.04
N THR A 8 -9.69 -4.01 0.55
CA THR A 8 -9.85 -3.45 1.90
C THR A 8 -10.05 -4.61 2.88
N THR A 9 -9.34 -4.59 3.99
CA THR A 9 -9.46 -5.56 5.09
C THR A 9 -10.62 -5.20 6.02
N ALA A 10 -11.00 -6.11 6.92
CA ALA A 10 -12.16 -5.93 7.81
C ALA A 10 -12.01 -4.73 8.77
N ASP A 11 -10.78 -4.35 9.11
CA ASP A 11 -10.44 -3.18 9.93
C ASP A 11 -10.37 -1.87 9.12
N GLY A 12 -10.66 -1.91 7.82
CA GLY A 12 -10.61 -0.74 6.94
C GLY A 12 -9.21 -0.41 6.39
N SER A 13 -8.19 -1.24 6.66
CA SER A 13 -6.87 -1.08 6.06
C SER A 13 -6.87 -1.53 4.60
N LEU A 14 -5.92 -1.02 3.81
CA LEU A 14 -5.69 -1.47 2.44
C LEU A 14 -4.61 -2.54 2.45
N LEU A 15 -4.90 -3.69 1.84
CA LEU A 15 -3.90 -4.71 1.53
C LEU A 15 -3.30 -4.40 0.15
N LEU A 16 -1.99 -4.27 0.11
CA LEU A 16 -1.26 -3.80 -1.06
C LEU A 16 -0.22 -4.82 -1.53
N GLU A 17 -0.07 -4.90 -2.84
CA GLU A 17 0.99 -5.63 -3.53
C GLU A 17 1.92 -4.64 -4.23
N PRO A 18 3.25 -4.77 -4.09
CA PRO A 18 4.21 -3.91 -4.76
C PRO A 18 4.31 -4.28 -6.25
N GLU A 19 4.43 -3.28 -7.13
CA GLU A 19 4.81 -3.53 -8.52
C GLU A 19 6.35 -3.57 -8.64
N GLY A 20 6.91 -4.76 -8.87
CA GLY A 20 8.34 -4.98 -9.13
C GLY A 20 9.13 -5.49 -7.93
N LYS A 21 10.45 -5.20 -7.89
CA LYS A 21 11.30 -5.59 -6.76
C LYS A 21 10.83 -4.88 -5.50
N ALA A 22 10.54 -5.66 -4.47
CA ALA A 22 9.95 -5.18 -3.24
C ALA A 22 10.86 -5.46 -2.04
N GLU A 23 10.92 -4.49 -1.15
CA GLU A 23 11.68 -4.56 0.09
C GLU A 23 10.77 -4.25 1.27
N ALA A 24 11.07 -4.83 2.43
CA ALA A 24 10.28 -4.54 3.62
C ALA A 24 10.37 -3.06 3.98
N ILE A 25 9.21 -2.40 4.10
CA ILE A 25 9.14 -1.00 4.49
C ILE A 25 9.03 -0.96 6.00
N ARG A 26 10.06 -0.42 6.64
CA ARG A 26 10.13 -0.27 8.10
C ARG A 26 9.58 1.06 8.60
N ASP A 27 9.38 2.02 7.69
CA ASP A 27 8.96 3.39 8.01
C ASP A 27 7.56 3.71 7.47
N ARG A 28 6.90 4.72 8.05
CA ARG A 28 5.59 5.19 7.57
C ARG A 28 5.72 5.85 6.21
N ARG A 29 5.31 5.16 5.14
CA ARG A 29 5.44 5.66 3.77
C ARG A 29 4.11 6.20 3.23
N PRO A 30 4.01 7.48 2.84
CA PRO A 30 2.80 8.03 2.27
C PRO A 30 2.54 7.49 0.84
N LEU A 31 1.26 7.27 0.54
CA LEU A 31 0.78 6.77 -0.75
C LEU A 31 -0.12 7.80 -1.41
N PHE A 32 0.04 7.93 -2.72
CA PHE A 32 -0.61 8.94 -3.54
C PHE A 32 -1.43 8.28 -4.65
N LEU A 33 -2.61 8.84 -4.92
CA LEU A 33 -3.43 8.50 -6.07
C LEU A 33 -3.66 9.77 -6.88
N LYS A 34 -3.22 9.79 -8.14
CA LYS A 34 -3.32 10.98 -9.01
C LYS A 34 -2.71 12.25 -8.37
N GLY A 35 -1.63 12.10 -7.61
CA GLY A 35 -0.93 13.20 -6.94
C GLY A 35 -1.49 13.59 -5.57
N GLU A 36 -2.65 13.07 -5.15
CA GLU A 36 -3.23 13.33 -3.83
C GLU A 36 -2.83 12.23 -2.84
N ARG A 37 -2.45 12.60 -1.61
CA ARG A 37 -2.17 11.62 -0.55
C ARG A 37 -3.46 10.94 -0.09
N VAL A 38 -3.52 9.60 -0.18
CA VAL A 38 -4.73 8.81 0.13
C VAL A 38 -4.53 7.74 1.18
N ALA A 39 -3.30 7.32 1.44
CA ALA A 39 -3.02 6.30 2.45
C ALA A 39 -1.58 6.44 2.98
N VAL A 40 -1.27 5.68 4.03
CA VAL A 40 0.07 5.57 4.60
C VAL A 40 0.34 4.10 4.88
N VAL A 41 1.44 3.55 4.36
CA VAL A 41 1.91 2.21 4.74
C VAL A 41 2.24 2.23 6.23
N VAL A 42 1.64 1.31 6.98
CA VAL A 42 1.82 1.17 8.42
C VAL A 42 2.53 -0.11 8.80
N ASP A 43 2.49 -1.13 7.94
CA ASP A 43 3.12 -2.42 8.22
C ASP A 43 3.49 -3.16 6.92
N THR A 44 4.45 -4.07 7.04
CA THR A 44 4.82 -5.02 5.99
C THR A 44 4.56 -6.44 6.48
N ILE A 45 3.69 -7.15 5.78
CA ILE A 45 3.46 -8.57 5.97
C ILE A 45 4.51 -9.33 5.14
N ALA A 46 5.47 -9.95 5.83
CA ALA A 46 6.44 -10.83 5.18
C ALA A 46 5.71 -12.01 4.53
N SER A 47 6.03 -12.28 3.27
CA SER A 47 5.55 -13.43 2.52
C SER A 47 6.75 -14.09 1.83
N VAL A 48 6.63 -15.39 1.56
CA VAL A 48 7.75 -16.25 1.12
C VAL A 48 8.28 -15.80 -0.26
N ASP A 49 7.40 -15.27 -1.12
CA ASP A 49 7.75 -14.87 -2.49
C ASP A 49 7.85 -13.34 -2.68
N ALA A 50 6.89 -12.57 -2.16
CA ALA A 50 6.89 -11.11 -2.22
C ALA A 50 6.16 -10.51 -1.01
N PRO A 51 6.68 -9.44 -0.37
CA PRO A 51 6.02 -8.82 0.78
C PRO A 51 4.69 -8.17 0.37
N LEU A 52 3.68 -8.32 1.24
CA LEU A 52 2.45 -7.56 1.18
C LEU A 52 2.52 -6.39 2.16
N TYR A 53 1.76 -5.32 1.92
CA TYR A 53 1.79 -4.15 2.78
C TYR A 53 0.39 -3.81 3.27
N LEU A 54 0.32 -3.34 4.51
CA LEU A 54 -0.88 -2.74 5.06
C LEU A 54 -0.74 -1.23 5.04
N ALA A 55 -1.75 -0.56 4.50
CA ALA A 55 -1.81 0.88 4.52
C ALA A 55 -3.10 1.38 5.15
N ARG A 56 -2.99 2.40 5.99
CA ARG A 56 -4.14 3.09 6.57
C ARG A 56 -4.64 4.15 5.59
N PRO A 57 -5.86 4.01 5.03
CA PRO A 57 -6.42 5.01 4.14
C PRO A 57 -6.91 6.25 4.89
N SER A 58 -6.86 7.42 4.23
CA SER A 58 -7.54 8.65 4.68
C SER A 58 -8.93 8.84 4.04
N ARG A 59 -9.23 8.07 2.98
CA ARG A 59 -10.52 8.02 2.27
C ARG A 59 -10.68 6.64 1.61
N GLU A 60 -11.88 6.33 1.13
CA GLU A 60 -12.10 5.09 0.38
C GLU A 60 -11.21 5.03 -0.88
N VAL A 61 -10.53 3.89 -1.07
CA VAL A 61 -9.71 3.61 -2.25
C VAL A 61 -10.15 2.28 -2.83
N PRO A 62 -10.73 2.25 -4.05
CA PRO A 62 -11.16 1.01 -4.68
C PRO A 62 -10.00 0.04 -4.93
N SER A 63 -10.30 -1.26 -4.90
CA SER A 63 -9.36 -2.30 -5.34
C SER A 63 -9.00 -2.14 -6.83
N GLY A 64 -7.82 -2.64 -7.19
CA GLY A 64 -7.27 -2.53 -8.54
C GLY A 64 -6.66 -1.17 -8.88
N LYS A 65 -6.76 -0.17 -7.99
CA LYS A 65 -6.03 1.10 -8.17
C LYS A 65 -4.54 0.92 -7.89
N ILE A 66 -3.74 1.70 -8.61
CA ILE A 66 -2.29 1.81 -8.40
C ILE A 66 -2.03 3.09 -7.59
N LEU A 67 -1.24 2.95 -6.53
CA LEU A 67 -0.82 4.01 -5.64
C LEU A 67 0.68 4.23 -5.80
N ASP A 68 1.08 5.48 -5.94
CA ASP A 68 2.47 5.88 -6.01
C ASP A 68 3.00 6.15 -4.59
N SER A 69 4.17 5.63 -4.29
CA SER A 69 4.96 6.03 -3.13
C SER A 69 5.99 7.05 -3.58
N ARG A 70 6.06 8.15 -2.84
CA ARG A 70 7.17 9.10 -2.92
C ARG A 70 8.03 8.87 -1.68
N ASP A 71 9.30 8.53 -1.88
CA ASP A 71 10.34 8.64 -0.86
C ASP A 71 10.70 10.11 -0.65
#